data_AF-W2JCQ1-F1
#
_entry.id   AF-W2JCQ1-F1
#
_cell.length_a   1.000
_cell.length_b   1.000
_cell.length_c   1.000
_cell.angle_alpha   90.00
_cell.angle_beta   90.00
_cell.angle_gamma   90.00
#
_symmetry.space_group_name_H-M   'P 1'
#
loop_
_entity.id
_entity.type
_entity.pdbx_description
1 polymer ?
#
loop_
_entity_poly.entity_id
_entity_poly.type
_entity_poly.pdbx_seq_one_letter_code
_entity_poly.pdbx_strand_id
1 'polypeptide(L)'
;MGRGKPLTDIEKGQILAYSVGNLSANAIAKRVGRSWNLVNNLLSNPAAYDSKKSTGKPKMLGVAVECRLLREASKTGKSARTLKD
;
A
#
# COMPACT_ATOMS: atom_id res chain seq x y z
N MET A 1 -6.68 -6.61 0.01
CA MET A 1 -5.25 -6.42 -0.31
C MET A 1 -4.74 -7.65 -1.03
N GLY A 2 -3.68 -7.53 -1.85
CA GLY A 2 -3.08 -8.67 -2.54
C GLY A 2 -2.72 -9.77 -1.55
N ARG A 3 -3.13 -11.01 -1.83
CA ARG A 3 -3.01 -12.15 -0.90
C ARG A 3 -1.56 -12.69 -0.79
N GLY A 4 -0.57 -11.99 -1.32
CA GLY A 4 0.81 -12.48 -1.43
C GLY A 4 1.87 -11.38 -1.40
N LYS A 5 3.13 -11.80 -1.33
CA LYS A 5 4.30 -10.91 -1.32
C LYS A 5 4.34 -10.09 -2.62
N PRO A 6 4.66 -8.78 -2.56
CA PRO A 6 4.86 -7.97 -3.75
C PRO A 6 6.02 -8.50 -4.60
N LEU A 7 6.03 -8.12 -5.89
CA LEU A 7 7.16 -8.42 -6.77
C LEU A 7 8.43 -7.74 -6.22
N THR A 8 9.52 -8.50 -6.18
CA THR A 8 10.86 -7.95 -5.91
C THR A 8 11.37 -7.19 -7.13
N ASP A 9 12.33 -6.29 -6.94
CA ASP A 9 12.86 -5.49 -8.04
C ASP A 9 13.55 -6.35 -9.11
N ILE A 10 14.14 -7.48 -8.71
CA ILE A 10 14.69 -8.49 -9.62
C ILE A 10 13.59 -9.09 -10.48
N GLU A 11 12.49 -9.55 -9.88
CA GLU A 11 11.36 -10.13 -10.60
C GLU A 11 10.70 -9.10 -11.54
N LYS A 12 10.60 -7.83 -11.12
CA LYS A 12 10.10 -6.74 -11.99
C LYS A 12 11.00 -6.56 -13.21
N GLY A 13 12.31 -6.50 -12.99
CA GLY A 13 13.30 -6.41 -14.08
C GLY A 13 13.18 -7.57 -15.07
N GLN A 14 13.04 -8.80 -14.57
CA GLN A 14 12.82 -9.99 -15.41
C GLN A 14 11.53 -9.89 -16.23
N ILE A 15 10.42 -9.51 -15.60
CA ILE A 15 9.12 -9.37 -16.29
C ILE A 15 9.21 -8.32 -17.40
N LEU A 16 9.82 -7.16 -17.12
CA LEU A 16 9.99 -6.10 -18.11
C LEU A 16 10.90 -6.53 -19.26
N ALA A 17 12.02 -7.20 -18.96
CA ALA A 17 12.91 -7.74 -19.99
C ALA A 17 12.21 -8.77 -20.89
N TYR A 18 11.42 -9.67 -20.31
CA TYR A 18 10.65 -10.64 -21.10
C TYR A 18 9.51 -10.00 -21.91
N SER A 19 8.95 -8.89 -21.43
CA SER A 19 7.96 -8.13 -22.19
C SER A 19 8.55 -7.51 -23.45
N VAL A 20 9.78 -6.99 -23.39
CA VAL A 20 10.49 -6.47 -24.58
C VAL A 20 10.72 -7.58 -25.62
N GLY A 21 10.93 -8.81 -25.16
CA GLY A 21 11.03 -10.00 -26.00
C GLY A 21 9.70 -10.54 -26.57
N ASN A 22 8.61 -9.77 -26.48
CA ASN A 22 7.26 -10.16 -26.94
C ASN A 22 6.72 -11.49 -26.37
N LEU A 23 7.19 -11.90 -25.18
CA LEU A 23 6.61 -13.05 -24.49
C LEU A 23 5.21 -12.71 -23.97
N SER A 24 4.28 -13.68 -24.07
CA SER A 24 2.96 -13.51 -23.50
C SER A 24 3.02 -13.44 -21.96
N ALA A 25 2.12 -12.67 -21.34
CA ALA A 25 2.05 -12.57 -19.89
C ALA A 25 1.92 -13.94 -19.18
N ASN A 26 1.30 -14.93 -19.83
CA ASN A 26 1.21 -16.30 -19.32
C ASN A 26 2.55 -17.04 -19.37
N ALA A 27 3.31 -16.91 -20.46
CA ALA A 27 4.65 -17.46 -20.55
C ALA A 27 5.61 -16.82 -19.51
N ILE A 28 5.50 -15.51 -19.32
CA ILE A 28 6.27 -14.76 -18.32
C ILE A 28 5.93 -15.25 -16.91
N ALA A 29 4.64 -15.36 -16.59
CA ALA A 29 4.17 -15.86 -15.29
C ALA A 29 4.73 -17.25 -14.96
N LYS A 30 4.72 -18.16 -15.94
CA LYS A 30 5.30 -19.51 -15.79
C LYS A 30 6.81 -19.49 -15.57
N ARG A 31 7.56 -18.62 -16.28
CA ARG A 31 9.02 -18.49 -16.11
C ARG A 31 9.43 -17.90 -14.77
N VAL A 32 8.72 -16.86 -14.32
CA VAL A 32 9.01 -16.16 -13.06
C VAL A 32 8.41 -16.90 -11.85
N GLY A 33 7.51 -17.87 -12.08
CA GLY A 33 6.85 -18.62 -11.01
C GLY A 33 5.83 -17.77 -10.23
N ARG A 34 5.22 -16.77 -10.88
CA ARG A 34 4.26 -15.85 -10.26
C ARG A 34 2.90 -15.93 -10.94
N SER A 35 1.86 -15.43 -10.27
CA SER A 35 0.51 -15.45 -10.82
C SER A 35 0.40 -14.54 -12.05
N TRP A 36 -0.36 -14.99 -13.05
CA TRP A 36 -0.64 -14.21 -14.25
C TRP A 36 -1.19 -12.79 -13.95
N ASN A 37 -2.12 -12.67 -13.00
CA ASN A 37 -2.68 -11.36 -12.60
C ASN A 37 -1.62 -10.37 -12.11
N LEU A 38 -0.61 -10.83 -11.36
CA LEU A 38 0.47 -9.96 -10.86
C LEU A 38 1.35 -9.45 -12.01
N VAL A 39 1.69 -10.35 -12.94
CA VAL A 39 2.45 -10.00 -14.15
C VAL A 39 1.66 -9.01 -15.00
N ASN A 40 0.38 -9.30 -15.25
CA ASN A 40 -0.49 -8.44 -16.05
C ASN A 40 -0.65 -7.04 -15.43
N ASN A 41 -0.78 -6.94 -14.10
CA ASN A 41 -0.84 -5.66 -13.40
C ASN A 41 0.45 -4.84 -13.55
N LEU A 42 1.61 -5.49 -13.44
CA LEU A 42 2.90 -4.81 -13.64
C LEU A 42 3.03 -4.32 -15.09
N LEU A 43 2.69 -5.15 -16.08
CA LEU A 43 2.79 -4.79 -17.50
C LEU A 43 1.81 -3.68 -17.90
N SER A 44 0.61 -3.66 -17.31
CA SER A 44 -0.40 -2.64 -17.61
C SER A 44 0.01 -1.26 -17.08
N ASN A 45 0.66 -1.20 -15.91
CA ASN A 45 1.08 0.05 -15.28
C ASN A 45 2.44 -0.09 -14.57
N PRO A 46 3.56 -0.09 -15.31
CA PRO A 46 4.88 -0.35 -14.72
C PRO A 46 5.29 0.73 -13.71
N ALA A 47 5.06 2.01 -14.05
CA ALA A 47 5.48 3.14 -13.23
C ALA A 47 4.67 3.26 -11.92
N ALA A 48 3.41 2.82 -11.92
CA ALA A 48 2.51 2.98 -10.78
C ALA A 48 2.46 1.76 -9.85
N TYR A 49 3.14 0.66 -10.18
CA TYR A 49 3.02 -0.61 -9.45
C TYR A 49 3.30 -0.48 -7.95
N ASP A 50 4.38 0.22 -7.58
CA ASP A 50 4.77 0.43 -6.16
C ASP A 50 4.29 1.77 -5.59
N SER A 51 3.55 2.57 -6.36
CA SER A 51 3.14 3.92 -5.93
C SER A 51 2.10 3.89 -4.81
N LYS A 52 1.30 2.82 -4.74
CA LYS A 52 0.13 2.76 -3.85
C LYS A 52 0.52 2.28 -2.46
N LYS A 53 0.68 3.23 -1.54
CA LYS A 53 0.80 2.94 -0.10
C LYS A 53 -0.56 2.58 0.49
N SER A 54 -0.56 1.69 1.48
CA SER A 54 -1.74 1.44 2.31
C SER A 54 -1.91 2.61 3.28
N THR A 55 -3.08 3.26 3.25
CA THR A 55 -3.42 4.34 4.19
C THR A 55 -3.66 3.82 5.62
N GLY A 56 -3.75 2.50 5.81
CA GLY A 56 -4.01 1.89 7.10
C GLY A 56 -5.43 2.16 7.61
N LYS A 57 -5.64 1.88 8.91
CA LYS A 57 -6.92 2.16 9.57
C LYS A 57 -7.03 3.67 9.84
N PRO A 58 -8.17 4.32 9.56
CA PRO A 58 -8.36 5.72 9.91
C PRO A 58 -8.28 5.94 11.42
N LYS A 59 -7.83 7.13 11.83
CA LYS A 59 -7.88 7.55 13.23
C LYS A 59 -9.32 7.55 13.73
N MET A 60 -9.52 7.18 14.99
CA MET A 60 -10.84 7.20 15.63
C MET A 60 -11.35 8.62 15.89
N LEU A 61 -10.43 9.54 16.19
CA LEU A 61 -10.75 10.95 16.41
C LEU A 61 -10.52 11.75 15.11
N GLY A 62 -11.46 12.63 14.80
CA GLY A 62 -11.25 13.67 13.79
C GLY A 62 -10.30 14.74 14.30
N VAL A 63 -9.66 15.45 13.36
CA VAL A 63 -8.65 16.48 13.65
C VAL A 63 -9.16 17.55 14.63
N ALA A 64 -10.41 18.01 14.45
CA ALA A 64 -11.00 19.03 15.31
C ALA A 64 -11.14 18.58 16.78
N VAL A 65 -11.57 17.34 16.99
CA VAL A 65 -11.74 16.76 18.34
C VAL A 65 -10.38 16.54 18.99
N GLU A 66 -9.40 16.03 18.22
CA GLU A 66 -8.01 15.88 18.65
C GLU A 66 -7.44 17.22 19.13
N CYS A 67 -7.62 18.30 18.36
CA CYS A 67 -7.17 19.64 18.74
C CYS A 67 -7.86 20.18 20.01
N ARG A 68 -9.18 19.97 20.16
CA ARG A 68 -9.91 20.41 21.36
C ARG A 68 -9.43 19.67 22.61
N LEU A 69 -9.24 18.36 22.50
CA LEU A 69 -8.81 17.52 23.60
C LEU A 69 -7.39 17.89 24.07
N LEU A 70 -6.46 18.12 23.12
CA LEU A 70 -5.11 18.59 23.42
C LEU A 70 -5.11 19.96 24.12
N ARG A 71 -5.97 20.89 23.69
CA ARG A 71 -6.09 22.21 24.30
C ARG A 71 -6.60 22.13 25.73
N GLU A 72 -7.64 21.34 25.99
CA GLU A 72 -8.20 21.20 27.34
C GLU A 72 -7.27 20.47 28.30
N ALA A 73 -6.54 19.45 27.81
CA ALA A 73 -5.49 18.78 28.57
C ALA A 73 -4.39 19.76 29.03
N SER A 74 -3.91 20.62 28.12
CA SER A 74 -2.85 21.59 28.41
C SER A 74 -3.25 22.67 29.41
N LYS A 75 -4.54 23.02 29.50
CA LYS A 75 -5.01 24.09 30.40
C LYS A 75 -5.20 23.62 31.84
N THR A 76 -5.73 22.40 32.01
CA THR A 76 -6.43 22.04 33.26
C THR A 76 -5.84 20.84 33.99
N GLY A 77 -4.85 20.15 33.42
CA GLY A 77 -4.25 18.96 34.05
C GLY A 77 -5.25 17.84 34.35
N LYS A 78 -6.42 17.86 33.68
CA LYS A 78 -7.53 16.94 33.91
C LYS A 78 -7.18 15.52 33.46
N SER A 79 -7.80 14.53 34.11
CA SER A 79 -7.63 13.13 33.75
C SER A 79 -8.21 12.83 32.36
N ALA A 80 -7.70 11.81 31.69
CA ALA A 80 -8.17 11.42 30.36
C ALA A 80 -9.67 11.06 30.32
N ARG A 81 -10.23 10.50 31.41
CA ARG A 81 -11.66 10.17 31.51
C ARG A 81 -12.52 11.43 31.40
N THR A 82 -12.12 12.49 32.09
CA THR A 82 -12.84 13.76 32.15
C THR A 82 -12.69 14.63 30.90
N LEU A 83 -11.74 14.31 30.01
CA LEU A 83 -11.47 15.04 28.76
C LEU A 83 -12.14 14.39 27.54
N LYS A 84 -12.75 13.22 27.72
CA LYS A 84 -13.37 12.44 26.65
C LYS A 84 -14.82 12.87 26.35
N ASP A 85 -15.48 13.50 27.31
CA ASP A 85 -16.85 14.02 27.23
C ASP A 85 -16.91 15.38 26.50
#